data_AF-A0A9E2B830-F1
#
_entry.id   AF-A0A9E2B830-F1
#
_cell.length_a   1.000
_cell.length_b   1.000
_cell.length_c   1.000
_cell.angle_alpha   90.00
_cell.angle_beta   90.00
_cell.angle_gamma   90.00
#
_symmetry.space_group_name_H-M   'P 1'
#
loop_
_entity.id
_entity.type
_entity.pdbx_description
1 polymer ?
#
loop_
_entity_poly.entity_id
_entity_poly.type
_entity_poly.pdbx_seq_one_letter_code
_entity_poly.pdbx_strand_id
1 'polypeptide(L)'
;MSVALRKEKATNPGQYMLQLGQSARAAATELAHAEPQHKNQALLAIATVLDQRREFILQENKKDFEAASVNQLSAAMLERLELDQARIDAMIEGLHQVAGLADPIGEITGLRYRPSGIQVGKMRVPLGVIGIIYESRPNVTIDAAALCLKSGNASILRGGKEALHSNQAIYQCIQQGLKQAGLIEHAVQVINTTDREAVSQMLKMHDCIDVIIPRGGKSLIERIAG
;
A
#
# COMPACT_ATOMS: atom_id res chain seq x y z
N MET A 1 -38.30 -16.33 18.48
CA MET A 1 -37.00 -16.16 19.17
C MET A 1 -36.14 -15.25 18.30
N SER A 2 -35.89 -14.03 18.78
CA SER A 2 -35.12 -12.99 18.09
C SER A 2 -33.64 -13.33 18.14
N VAL A 3 -33.01 -13.56 16.98
CA VAL A 3 -31.55 -13.62 16.87
C VAL A 3 -31.07 -12.17 16.83
N ALA A 4 -30.63 -11.69 17.99
CA ALA A 4 -30.02 -10.39 18.13
C ALA A 4 -28.78 -10.29 17.23
N LEU A 5 -28.84 -9.35 16.29
CA LEU A 5 -27.71 -8.77 15.59
C LEU A 5 -26.60 -8.46 16.60
N ARG A 6 -25.53 -9.25 16.58
CA ARG A 6 -24.28 -8.88 17.25
C ARG A 6 -23.73 -7.66 16.51
N LYS A 7 -23.93 -6.47 17.09
CA LYS A 7 -23.17 -5.28 16.74
C LYS A 7 -21.69 -5.60 16.94
N GLU A 8 -20.91 -5.64 15.86
CA GLU A 8 -19.46 -5.58 15.96
C GLU A 8 -19.10 -4.37 16.83
N LYS A 9 -18.36 -4.62 17.92
CA LYS A 9 -17.83 -3.56 18.76
C LYS A 9 -16.98 -2.65 17.88
N ALA A 10 -17.29 -1.36 17.85
CA ALA A 10 -16.45 -0.36 17.22
C ALA A 10 -15.02 -0.51 17.77
N THR A 11 -14.10 -0.99 16.94
CA THR A 11 -12.69 -1.10 17.28
C THR A 11 -12.19 0.29 17.63
N ASN A 12 -11.63 0.46 18.82
CA ASN A 12 -10.99 1.72 19.22
C ASN A 12 -9.96 2.08 18.12
N PRO A 13 -10.03 3.29 17.50
CA PRO A 13 -9.12 3.67 16.42
C PRO A 13 -7.65 3.44 16.77
N GLY A 14 -7.26 3.74 18.02
CA GLY A 14 -5.91 3.50 18.53
C GLY A 14 -5.49 2.03 18.54
N GLN A 15 -6.41 1.14 18.93
CA GLN A 15 -6.14 -0.30 18.93
C GLN A 15 -6.06 -0.86 17.51
N TYR A 16 -6.93 -0.39 16.61
CA TYR A 16 -6.90 -0.76 15.20
C TYR A 16 -5.57 -0.35 14.54
N MET A 17 -5.14 0.89 14.73
CA MET A 17 -3.89 1.39 14.17
C MET A 17 -2.67 0.67 14.76
N LEU A 18 -2.68 0.36 16.07
CA LEU A 18 -1.62 -0.42 16.69
C LEU A 18 -1.49 -1.83 16.08
N GLN A 19 -2.61 -2.51 15.84
CA GLN A 19 -2.64 -3.83 15.20
C GLN A 19 -2.10 -3.79 13.77
N LEU A 20 -2.47 -2.77 12.99
CA LEU A 20 -1.91 -2.54 11.64
C LEU A 20 -0.38 -2.41 11.71
N GLY A 21 0.13 -1.61 12.65
CA GLY A 21 1.57 -1.37 12.83
C GLY A 21 2.33 -2.64 13.20
N GLN A 22 1.84 -3.40 14.17
CA GLN A 22 2.46 -4.65 14.59
C GLN A 22 2.48 -5.68 13.46
N SER A 23 1.38 -5.80 12.71
CA SER A 23 1.28 -6.71 11.57
C SER A 23 2.20 -6.29 10.43
N ALA A 24 2.33 -4.99 10.17
CA ALA A 24 3.25 -4.45 9.17
C ALA A 24 4.71 -4.72 9.56
N ARG A 25 5.05 -4.58 10.85
CA ARG A 25 6.41 -4.83 11.33
C ARG A 25 6.80 -6.30 11.16
N ALA A 26 5.90 -7.22 11.52
CA ALA A 26 6.11 -8.65 11.29
C ALA A 26 6.28 -8.96 9.79
N ALA A 27 5.41 -8.39 8.95
CA ALA A 27 5.50 -8.58 7.50
C ALA A 27 6.78 -7.99 6.89
N ALA A 28 7.26 -6.84 7.38
CA ALA A 28 8.51 -6.24 6.92
C ALA A 28 9.72 -7.15 7.20
N THR A 29 9.74 -7.81 8.36
CA THR A 29 10.80 -8.79 8.68
C THR A 29 10.78 -9.96 7.71
N GLU A 30 9.62 -10.49 7.35
CA GLU A 30 9.53 -11.58 6.38
C GLU A 30 9.93 -11.12 4.96
N LEU A 31 9.43 -9.96 4.51
CA LEU A 31 9.76 -9.41 3.19
C LEU A 31 11.25 -9.09 3.02
N ALA A 32 11.94 -8.68 4.08
CA ALA A 32 13.37 -8.43 4.04
C ALA A 32 14.20 -9.69 3.74
N HIS A 33 13.66 -10.88 4.03
CA HIS A 33 14.29 -12.17 3.72
C HIS A 33 13.70 -12.84 2.47
N ALA A 34 12.65 -12.26 1.86
CA ALA A 34 12.01 -12.84 0.71
C ALA A 34 12.93 -12.80 -0.52
N GLU A 35 13.05 -13.94 -1.21
CA GLU A 35 13.80 -14.01 -2.46
C GLU A 35 13.21 -13.06 -3.53
N PRO A 36 14.06 -12.47 -4.40
CA PRO A 36 13.62 -11.61 -5.48
C PRO A 36 12.47 -12.20 -6.32
N GLN A 37 12.54 -13.50 -6.60
CA GLN A 37 11.57 -14.23 -7.41
C GLN A 37 10.21 -14.28 -6.74
N HIS A 38 10.13 -14.50 -5.42
CA HIS A 38 8.86 -14.51 -4.68
C HIS A 38 8.19 -13.13 -4.71
N LYS A 39 8.96 -12.05 -4.53
CA LYS A 39 8.43 -10.67 -4.65
C LYS A 39 7.88 -10.42 -6.06
N ASN A 40 8.59 -10.85 -7.10
CA ASN A 40 8.14 -10.72 -8.48
C ASN A 40 6.87 -11.55 -8.78
N GLN A 41 6.81 -12.79 -8.30
CA GLN A 41 5.63 -13.65 -8.44
C GLN A 41 4.40 -13.02 -7.81
N ALA A 42 4.53 -12.40 -6.64
CA ALA A 42 3.44 -11.67 -6.01
C ALA A 42 2.95 -10.50 -6.87
N LEU A 43 3.85 -9.68 -7.44
CA LEU A 43 3.45 -8.58 -8.32
C LEU A 43 2.67 -9.08 -9.55
N LEU A 44 3.12 -10.17 -10.16
CA LEU A 44 2.46 -10.79 -11.32
C LEU A 44 1.12 -11.44 -10.97
N ALA A 45 1.03 -12.06 -9.78
CA ALA A 45 -0.22 -12.61 -9.27
C ALA A 45 -1.25 -11.50 -9.00
N ILE A 46 -0.82 -10.38 -8.40
CA ILE A 46 -1.68 -9.22 -8.18
C ILE A 46 -2.17 -8.64 -9.53
N ALA A 47 -1.30 -8.57 -10.54
CA ALA A 47 -1.66 -8.11 -11.88
C ALA A 47 -2.75 -9.00 -12.50
N THR A 48 -2.59 -10.33 -12.39
CA THR A 48 -3.57 -11.31 -12.85
C THR A 48 -4.92 -11.15 -12.13
N VAL A 49 -4.91 -10.93 -10.81
CA VAL A 49 -6.14 -10.74 -10.04
C VAL A 49 -6.83 -9.42 -10.40
N LEU A 50 -6.08 -8.33 -10.60
CA LEU A 50 -6.65 -7.06 -11.06
C LEU A 50 -7.37 -7.22 -12.41
N ASP A 51 -6.75 -7.94 -13.35
CA ASP A 51 -7.32 -8.21 -14.67
C ASP A 51 -8.63 -9.00 -14.55
N GLN A 52 -8.65 -10.05 -13.72
CA GLN A 52 -9.84 -10.86 -13.46
C GLN A 52 -10.96 -10.11 -12.73
N ARG A 53 -10.62 -9.06 -11.97
CA ARG A 53 -11.57 -8.29 -11.13
C ARG A 53 -11.86 -6.88 -11.65
N ARG A 54 -11.55 -6.59 -12.92
CA ARG A 54 -11.82 -5.29 -13.57
C ARG A 54 -13.23 -4.76 -13.31
N GLU A 55 -14.24 -5.58 -13.60
CA GLU A 55 -15.63 -5.16 -13.44
C GLU A 55 -15.97 -4.80 -12.00
N PHE A 56 -15.47 -5.58 -11.04
CA PHE A 56 -15.65 -5.30 -9.62
C PHE A 56 -14.99 -3.97 -9.22
N ILE A 57 -13.77 -3.71 -9.67
CA ILE A 57 -13.05 -2.45 -9.39
C ILE A 57 -13.82 -1.25 -9.95
N LEU A 58 -14.29 -1.35 -11.20
CA LEU A 58 -15.07 -0.29 -11.85
C LEU A 58 -16.42 -0.06 -11.16
N GLN A 59 -17.08 -1.12 -10.69
CA GLN A 59 -18.32 -1.01 -9.92
C GLN A 59 -18.10 -0.30 -8.58
N GLU A 60 -17.02 -0.61 -7.85
CA GLU A 60 -16.69 0.10 -6.61
C GLU A 60 -16.26 1.56 -6.88
N ASN A 61 -15.52 1.81 -7.96
CA ASN A 61 -15.17 3.18 -8.36
C ASN A 61 -16.38 4.03 -8.72
N LYS A 62 -17.39 3.43 -9.35
CA LYS A 62 -18.65 4.13 -9.66
C LYS A 62 -19.33 4.66 -8.39
N LYS A 63 -19.31 3.90 -7.28
CA LYS A 63 -19.87 4.36 -6.00
C LYS A 63 -19.13 5.58 -5.46
N ASP A 64 -17.80 5.55 -5.53
CA ASP A 64 -16.96 6.70 -5.15
C ASP A 64 -17.28 7.92 -6.05
N PHE A 65 -17.42 7.73 -7.36
CA PHE A 65 -17.69 8.80 -8.32
C PHE A 65 -19.08 9.43 -8.12
N GLU A 66 -20.10 8.61 -7.87
CA GLU A 66 -21.46 9.08 -7.56
C GLU A 66 -21.47 9.89 -6.26
N ALA A 67 -20.82 9.38 -5.21
CA ALA A 67 -20.68 10.11 -3.95
C ALA A 67 -19.88 11.42 -4.12
N ALA A 68 -18.83 11.43 -4.94
CA ALA A 68 -18.02 12.61 -5.20
C ALA A 68 -18.76 13.70 -5.97
N SER A 69 -19.61 13.30 -6.93
CA SER A 69 -20.46 14.21 -7.69
C SER A 69 -21.47 14.91 -6.78
N VAL A 70 -22.08 14.19 -5.84
CA VAL A 70 -22.99 14.77 -4.83
C VAL A 70 -22.26 15.75 -3.90
N ASN A 71 -21.02 15.43 -3.53
CA ASN A 71 -20.18 16.26 -2.66
C ASN A 71 -19.47 17.43 -3.38
N GLN A 72 -19.83 17.71 -4.65
CA GLN A 72 -19.32 18.83 -5.45
C GLN A 72 -17.79 18.89 -5.52
N LEU A 73 -17.14 17.74 -5.69
CA LEU A 73 -15.70 17.71 -5.96
C LEU A 73 -15.37 18.49 -7.25
N SER A 74 -14.22 19.15 -7.26
CA SER A 74 -13.74 19.84 -8.47
C SER A 74 -13.54 18.85 -9.63
N ALA A 75 -13.71 19.30 -10.87
CA ALA A 75 -13.51 18.48 -12.06
C ALA A 75 -12.14 17.77 -12.07
N ALA A 76 -11.09 18.46 -11.66
CA ALA A 76 -9.74 17.88 -11.56
C ALA A 76 -9.62 16.77 -10.49
N MET A 77 -10.44 16.79 -9.44
CA MET A 77 -10.48 15.70 -8.46
C MET A 77 -11.31 14.52 -8.96
N LEU A 78 -12.41 14.77 -9.67
CA LEU A 78 -13.20 13.71 -10.31
C LEU A 78 -12.38 12.95 -11.36
N GLU A 79 -11.64 13.66 -12.21
CA GLU A 79 -10.74 13.06 -13.21
C GLU A 79 -9.65 12.18 -12.55
N ARG A 80 -9.15 12.56 -11.38
CA ARG A 80 -8.16 11.77 -10.62
C ARG A 80 -8.76 10.56 -9.93
N LEU A 81 -10.03 10.66 -9.54
CA LEU A 81 -10.78 9.61 -8.87
C LEU A 81 -11.24 8.53 -9.85
N GLU A 82 -11.61 8.93 -11.06
CA GLU A 82 -12.17 8.04 -12.08
C GLU A 82 -11.21 6.92 -12.46
N LEU A 83 -11.75 5.71 -12.52
CA LEU A 83 -11.12 4.53 -13.12
C LEU A 83 -11.93 4.11 -14.34
N ASP A 84 -11.21 3.80 -15.42
CA ASP A 84 -11.73 3.17 -16.63
C ASP A 84 -10.86 1.95 -16.97
N GLN A 85 -11.17 1.28 -18.09
CA GLN A 85 -10.40 0.12 -18.53
C GLN A 85 -8.93 0.47 -18.78
N ALA A 86 -8.65 1.61 -19.42
CA ALA A 86 -7.29 2.04 -19.75
C ALA A 86 -6.45 2.32 -18.50
N ARG A 87 -7.05 2.86 -17.43
CA ARG A 87 -6.38 3.07 -16.14
C ARG A 87 -6.10 1.75 -15.44
N ILE A 88 -6.98 0.76 -15.57
CA ILE A 88 -6.70 -0.59 -15.05
C ILE A 88 -5.58 -1.25 -15.86
N ASP A 89 -5.55 -1.08 -17.18
CA ASP A 89 -4.44 -1.55 -18.03
C ASP A 89 -3.12 -0.92 -17.59
N ALA A 90 -3.10 0.39 -17.32
CA ALA A 90 -1.92 1.08 -16.83
C ALA A 90 -1.46 0.57 -15.46
N MET A 91 -2.38 0.27 -14.55
CA MET A 91 -2.07 -0.34 -13.25
C MET A 91 -1.43 -1.73 -13.39
N ILE A 92 -1.97 -2.56 -14.29
CA ILE A 92 -1.46 -3.91 -14.59
C ILE A 92 -0.08 -3.83 -15.22
N GLU A 93 0.09 -2.96 -16.23
CA GLU A 93 1.37 -2.72 -16.87
C GLU A 93 2.42 -2.19 -15.88
N GLY A 94 2.04 -1.30 -14.96
CA GLY A 94 2.90 -0.82 -13.89
C GLY A 94 3.43 -1.95 -13.00
N LEU A 95 2.60 -2.95 -12.68
CA LEU A 95 3.03 -4.14 -11.93
C LEU A 95 4.04 -4.98 -12.72
N HIS A 96 3.81 -5.20 -14.02
CA HIS A 96 4.75 -5.90 -14.89
C HIS A 96 6.09 -5.18 -14.98
N GLN A 97 6.08 -3.86 -15.15
CA GLN A 97 7.27 -3.04 -15.20
C GLN A 97 8.07 -3.14 -13.89
N VAL A 98 7.41 -2.99 -12.73
CA VAL A 98 8.07 -3.07 -11.43
C VAL A 98 8.63 -4.48 -11.16
N ALA A 99 7.91 -5.53 -11.57
CA ALA A 99 8.41 -6.90 -11.49
C ALA A 99 9.70 -7.09 -12.31
N GLY A 100 9.78 -6.45 -13.48
CA GLY A 100 10.94 -6.48 -14.38
C GLY A 100 12.15 -5.67 -13.93
N LEU A 101 12.03 -4.80 -12.92
CA LEU A 101 13.17 -4.05 -12.39
C LEU A 101 14.20 -4.97 -11.72
N ALA A 102 15.46 -4.56 -11.67
CA ALA A 102 16.45 -5.22 -10.82
C ALA A 102 16.02 -5.17 -9.35
N ASP A 103 16.25 -6.25 -8.61
CA ASP A 103 16.01 -6.23 -7.17
C ASP A 103 17.09 -5.39 -6.48
N PRO A 104 16.73 -4.33 -5.76
CA PRO A 104 17.73 -3.50 -5.08
C PRO A 104 18.28 -4.16 -3.81
N ILE A 105 17.59 -5.14 -3.22
CA ILE A 105 17.89 -5.66 -1.89
C ILE A 105 19.02 -6.69 -1.93
N GLY A 106 19.96 -6.57 -0.99
CA GLY A 106 21.12 -7.46 -0.87
C GLY A 106 22.35 -7.02 -1.68
N GLU A 107 22.26 -5.94 -2.47
CA GLU A 107 23.39 -5.40 -3.22
C GLU A 107 24.52 -4.95 -2.27
N ILE A 108 25.74 -5.48 -2.45
CA ILE A 108 26.93 -5.11 -1.68
C ILE A 108 27.82 -4.17 -2.50
N THR A 109 28.14 -3.02 -1.93
CA THR A 109 29.05 -2.02 -2.54
C THR A 109 30.24 -1.73 -1.63
N GLY A 110 31.35 -1.32 -2.24
CA GLY A 110 32.52 -0.81 -1.53
C GLY A 110 33.25 -1.84 -0.64
N LEU A 111 33.15 -3.13 -0.95
CA LEU A 111 33.81 -4.19 -0.19
C LEU A 111 35.34 -4.05 -0.28
N ARG A 112 36.00 -3.80 0.86
CA ARG A 112 37.46 -3.59 0.95
C ARG A 112 38.05 -4.27 2.17
N TYR A 113 39.28 -4.77 2.03
CA TYR A 113 40.08 -5.27 3.16
C TYR A 113 40.61 -4.11 4.01
N ARG A 114 40.71 -4.35 5.32
CA ARG A 114 41.35 -3.46 6.30
C ARG A 114 42.69 -4.03 6.77
N PRO A 115 43.60 -3.20 7.33
CA PRO A 115 44.88 -3.69 7.88
C PRO A 115 44.74 -4.78 8.94
N SER A 116 43.58 -4.87 9.61
CA SER A 116 43.26 -5.93 10.56
C SER A 116 42.90 -7.28 9.93
N GLY A 117 42.75 -7.36 8.60
CA GLY A 117 42.35 -8.57 7.86
C GLY A 117 40.85 -8.73 7.61
N ILE A 118 40.00 -7.90 8.22
CA ILE A 118 38.55 -7.93 7.97
C ILE A 118 38.18 -7.29 6.63
N GLN A 119 37.08 -7.73 6.03
CA GLN A 119 36.43 -7.06 4.91
C GLN A 119 35.28 -6.19 5.41
N VAL A 120 35.16 -4.98 4.88
CA VAL A 120 34.08 -4.04 5.19
C VAL A 120 33.45 -3.58 3.89
N GLY A 121 32.13 -3.64 3.81
CA GLY A 121 31.31 -3.14 2.70
C GLY A 121 29.98 -2.62 3.21
N LYS A 122 29.15 -2.12 2.29
CA LYS A 122 27.78 -1.67 2.58
C LYS A 122 26.80 -2.55 1.82
N MET A 123 25.82 -3.11 2.53
CA MET A 123 24.73 -3.88 1.93
C MET A 123 23.48 -3.02 1.89
N ARG A 124 22.76 -3.04 0.77
CA ARG A 124 21.44 -2.41 0.67
C ARG A 124 20.38 -3.29 1.32
N VAL A 125 19.63 -2.73 2.25
CA VAL A 125 18.52 -3.39 2.95
C VAL A 125 17.23 -2.56 2.82
N PRO A 126 16.05 -3.15 3.00
CA PRO A 126 14.80 -2.39 3.05
C PRO A 126 14.81 -1.41 4.22
N LEU A 127 13.95 -0.39 4.16
CA LEU A 127 13.73 0.50 5.29
C LEU A 127 12.94 -0.20 6.40
N GLY A 128 11.97 -1.04 6.01
CA GLY A 128 11.09 -1.78 6.90
C GLY A 128 9.63 -1.56 6.52
N VAL A 129 8.95 -0.65 7.21
CA VAL A 129 7.54 -0.31 7.01
C VAL A 129 7.43 1.12 6.47
N ILE A 130 6.77 1.25 5.32
CA ILE A 130 6.52 2.52 4.67
C ILE A 130 5.03 2.87 4.84
N GLY A 131 4.76 4.01 5.46
CA GLY A 131 3.42 4.57 5.50
C GLY A 131 3.20 5.55 4.33
N ILE A 132 2.15 5.36 3.55
CA ILE A 132 1.89 6.19 2.36
C ILE A 132 0.52 6.83 2.49
N ILE A 133 0.51 8.17 2.49
CA ILE A 133 -0.72 8.96 2.61
C ILE A 133 -0.94 9.68 1.30
N TYR A 134 -2.05 9.39 0.62
CA TYR A 134 -2.37 9.94 -0.69
C TYR A 134 -3.81 10.44 -0.79
N GLU A 135 -4.07 11.23 -1.83
CA GLU A 135 -5.38 11.87 -2.09
C GLU A 135 -6.31 10.95 -2.90
N SER A 136 -7.34 11.52 -3.53
CA SER A 136 -8.37 10.85 -4.34
C SER A 136 -7.82 10.30 -5.66
N ARG A 137 -6.85 9.37 -5.58
CA ARG A 137 -6.18 8.72 -6.71
C ARG A 137 -6.09 7.21 -6.47
N PRO A 138 -7.09 6.42 -6.86
CA PRO A 138 -7.12 5.00 -6.56
C PRO A 138 -5.91 4.21 -7.08
N ASN A 139 -5.37 4.60 -8.25
CA ASN A 139 -4.21 3.97 -8.86
C ASN A 139 -2.96 4.04 -7.96
N VAL A 140 -2.84 5.07 -7.10
CA VAL A 140 -1.70 5.17 -6.17
C VAL A 140 -1.67 3.99 -5.21
N THR A 141 -2.81 3.37 -4.90
CA THR A 141 -2.88 2.16 -4.05
C THR A 141 -1.96 1.07 -4.58
N ILE A 142 -2.04 0.78 -5.87
CA ILE A 142 -1.26 -0.32 -6.47
C ILE A 142 0.16 0.12 -6.81
N ASP A 143 0.37 1.33 -7.32
CA ASP A 143 1.71 1.83 -7.68
C ASP A 143 2.62 1.86 -6.44
N ALA A 144 2.06 2.35 -5.32
CA ALA A 144 2.75 2.42 -4.04
C ALA A 144 3.04 1.04 -3.46
N ALA A 145 2.05 0.15 -3.46
CA ALA A 145 2.19 -1.23 -3.00
C ALA A 145 3.27 -1.97 -3.79
N ALA A 146 3.25 -1.85 -5.12
CA ALA A 146 4.18 -2.54 -6.02
C ALA A 146 5.64 -2.17 -5.72
N LEU A 147 5.93 -0.88 -5.60
CA LEU A 147 7.28 -0.40 -5.29
C LEU A 147 7.74 -0.82 -3.89
N CYS A 148 6.85 -0.78 -2.89
CA CYS A 148 7.16 -1.24 -1.54
C CYS A 148 7.50 -2.74 -1.53
N LEU A 149 6.65 -3.57 -2.14
CA LEU A 149 6.87 -5.00 -2.27
C LEU A 149 8.20 -5.29 -2.97
N LYS A 150 8.45 -4.69 -4.14
CA LYS A 150 9.70 -4.91 -4.89
C LYS A 150 10.95 -4.60 -4.07
N SER A 151 10.90 -3.51 -3.32
CA SER A 151 11.99 -3.06 -2.45
C SER A 151 12.02 -3.74 -1.08
N GLY A 152 11.23 -4.80 -0.86
CA GLY A 152 11.25 -5.59 0.37
C GLY A 152 10.67 -4.86 1.59
N ASN A 153 9.83 -3.84 1.39
CA ASN A 153 9.18 -3.08 2.45
C ASN A 153 7.71 -3.50 2.60
N ALA A 154 7.25 -3.60 3.85
CA ALA A 154 5.82 -3.63 4.11
C ALA A 154 5.23 -2.22 3.94
N SER A 155 3.93 -2.11 3.64
CA SER A 155 3.28 -0.82 3.46
C SER A 155 1.95 -0.70 4.18
N ILE A 156 1.71 0.48 4.76
CA ILE A 156 0.41 0.91 5.28
C ILE A 156 -0.06 2.08 4.43
N LEU A 157 -1.17 1.91 3.74
CA LEU A 157 -1.68 2.81 2.73
C LEU A 157 -2.93 3.51 3.25
N ARG A 158 -2.93 4.85 3.19
CA ARG A 158 -4.07 5.68 3.54
C ARG A 158 -4.40 6.59 2.36
N GLY A 159 -5.46 6.24 1.64
CA GLY A 159 -6.00 7.06 0.56
C GLY A 159 -6.97 8.15 1.03
N GLY A 160 -7.40 9.00 0.09
CA GLY A 160 -8.48 9.96 0.31
C GLY A 160 -9.79 9.25 0.64
N LYS A 161 -10.66 9.89 1.44
CA LYS A 161 -11.97 9.33 1.80
C LYS A 161 -12.88 9.19 0.58
N GLU A 162 -12.61 9.96 -0.46
CA GLU A 162 -13.37 10.02 -1.70
C GLU A 162 -13.10 8.81 -2.61
N ALA A 163 -12.05 8.05 -2.33
CA ALA A 163 -11.64 6.85 -3.09
C ALA A 163 -11.75 5.57 -2.25
N LEU A 164 -12.54 5.58 -1.16
CA LEU A 164 -12.54 4.48 -0.19
C LEU A 164 -12.94 3.15 -0.83
N HIS A 165 -14.01 3.14 -1.63
CA HIS A 165 -14.51 1.91 -2.25
C HIS A 165 -13.49 1.36 -3.25
N SER A 166 -12.92 2.22 -4.10
CA SER A 166 -11.89 1.87 -5.07
C SER A 166 -10.63 1.33 -4.41
N ASN A 167 -10.14 2.01 -3.36
CA ASN A 167 -8.93 1.60 -2.65
C ASN A 167 -9.11 0.23 -1.97
N GLN A 168 -10.28 -0.02 -1.36
CA GLN A 168 -10.59 -1.32 -0.77
C GLN A 168 -10.77 -2.41 -1.83
N ALA A 169 -11.34 -2.10 -3.00
CA ALA A 169 -11.46 -3.05 -4.10
C ALA A 169 -10.08 -3.48 -4.63
N ILE A 170 -9.18 -2.51 -4.84
CA ILE A 170 -7.80 -2.76 -5.24
C ILE A 170 -7.05 -3.52 -4.13
N TYR A 171 -7.27 -3.17 -2.87
CA TYR A 171 -6.67 -3.87 -1.73
C TYR A 171 -7.03 -5.35 -1.70
N GLN A 172 -8.29 -5.70 -1.93
CA GLN A 172 -8.70 -7.11 -2.00
C GLN A 172 -7.97 -7.87 -3.11
N CYS A 173 -7.72 -7.22 -4.25
CA CYS A 173 -6.94 -7.82 -5.33
C CYS A 173 -5.48 -8.03 -4.91
N ILE A 174 -4.89 -7.05 -4.20
CA ILE A 174 -3.55 -7.15 -3.63
C ILE A 174 -3.46 -8.33 -2.65
N GLN A 175 -4.37 -8.42 -1.68
CA GLN A 175 -4.38 -9.50 -0.69
C GLN A 175 -4.49 -10.88 -1.35
N GLN A 176 -5.37 -11.01 -2.34
CA GLN A 176 -5.54 -12.25 -3.08
C GLN A 176 -4.26 -12.62 -3.88
N GLY A 177 -3.62 -11.66 -4.53
CA GLY A 177 -2.36 -11.88 -5.25
C GLY A 177 -1.19 -12.25 -4.34
N LEU A 178 -1.07 -11.58 -3.18
CA LEU A 178 -0.07 -11.92 -2.15
C LEU A 178 -0.25 -13.36 -1.67
N LYS A 179 -1.49 -13.74 -1.36
CA LYS A 179 -1.85 -15.09 -0.92
C LYS A 179 -1.52 -16.15 -1.97
N GLN A 180 -1.83 -15.89 -3.24
CA GLN A 180 -1.50 -16.80 -4.35
C GLN A 180 0.00 -17.03 -4.51
N ALA A 181 0.81 -16.01 -4.23
CA ALA A 181 2.27 -16.10 -4.27
C ALA A 181 2.90 -16.60 -2.95
N GLY A 182 2.10 -16.93 -1.94
CA GLY A 182 2.60 -17.39 -0.64
C GLY A 182 3.30 -16.30 0.19
N LEU A 183 3.09 -15.02 -0.14
CA LEU A 183 3.55 -13.91 0.69
C LEU A 183 2.52 -13.58 1.78
N ILE A 184 3.02 -13.03 2.88
CA ILE A 184 2.19 -12.59 4.00
C ILE A 184 1.18 -11.53 3.57
N GLU A 185 -0.10 -11.76 3.88
CA GLU A 185 -1.21 -10.88 3.45
C GLU A 185 -1.05 -9.44 4.01
N HIS A 186 -0.35 -9.28 5.15
CA HIS A 186 -0.09 -7.99 5.80
C HIS A 186 1.11 -7.22 5.24
N ALA A 187 1.78 -7.74 4.19
CA ALA A 187 2.82 -7.04 3.44
C ALA A 187 2.34 -5.69 2.88
N VAL A 188 1.06 -5.63 2.53
CA VAL A 188 0.37 -4.39 2.16
C VAL A 188 -0.90 -4.33 3.00
N GLN A 189 -1.20 -3.16 3.56
CA GLN A 189 -2.43 -2.94 4.32
C GLN A 189 -3.03 -1.61 3.89
N VAL A 190 -4.34 -1.57 3.63
CA VAL A 190 -5.06 -0.33 3.32
C VAL A 190 -6.00 0.01 4.48
N ILE A 191 -5.86 1.23 5.01
CA ILE A 191 -6.68 1.72 6.12
C ILE A 191 -8.15 1.78 5.69
N ASN A 192 -9.01 1.01 6.36
CA ASN A 192 -10.45 0.94 6.10
C ASN A 192 -11.27 1.85 7.03
N THR A 193 -10.88 3.12 7.14
CA THR A 193 -11.68 4.14 7.85
C THR A 193 -11.49 5.50 7.18
N THR A 194 -12.57 6.29 7.16
CA THR A 194 -12.54 7.68 6.69
C THR A 194 -12.12 8.67 7.77
N ASP A 195 -11.94 8.18 9.01
CA ASP A 195 -11.58 9.01 10.15
C ASP A 195 -10.23 9.71 9.93
N ARG A 196 -10.21 11.02 10.17
CA ARG A 196 -9.01 11.84 10.09
C ARG A 196 -8.03 11.52 11.22
N GLU A 197 -8.50 10.99 12.34
CA GLU A 197 -7.65 10.55 13.45
C GLU A 197 -6.68 9.44 13.03
N ALA A 198 -7.07 8.57 12.09
CA ALA A 198 -6.20 7.51 11.60
C ALA A 198 -4.88 8.07 11.02
N VAL A 199 -4.92 9.23 10.34
CA VAL A 199 -3.71 9.90 9.85
C VAL A 199 -2.86 10.39 11.03
N SER A 200 -3.48 11.06 12.00
CA SER A 200 -2.77 11.56 13.18
C SER A 200 -2.15 10.45 14.02
N GLN A 201 -2.79 9.28 14.09
CA GLN A 201 -2.23 8.11 14.75
C GLN A 201 -1.09 7.50 13.94
N MET A 202 -1.28 7.33 12.62
CA MET A 202 -0.25 6.82 11.71
C MET A 202 1.05 7.63 11.80
N LEU A 203 0.96 8.97 11.87
CA LEU A 203 2.12 9.84 12.02
C LEU A 203 2.86 9.67 13.35
N LYS A 204 2.21 9.14 14.40
CA LYS A 204 2.79 8.90 15.73
C LYS A 204 3.34 7.49 15.91
N MET A 205 3.18 6.60 14.93
CA MET A 205 3.56 5.18 15.02
C MET A 205 5.07 4.97 14.75
N HIS A 206 5.94 5.74 15.41
CA HIS A 206 7.39 5.70 15.19
C HIS A 206 8.01 4.32 15.47
N ASP A 207 7.41 3.53 16.36
CA ASP A 207 7.89 2.16 16.64
C ASP A 207 7.58 1.18 15.50
N CYS A 208 6.58 1.49 14.67
CA CYS A 208 6.05 0.59 13.64
C CYS A 208 6.28 1.07 12.20
N ILE A 209 6.41 2.38 11.96
CA ILE A 209 6.57 2.96 10.61
C ILE A 209 7.88 3.72 10.56
N ASP A 210 8.76 3.31 9.64
CA ASP A 210 10.12 3.85 9.52
C ASP A 210 10.16 5.12 8.67
N VAL A 211 9.22 5.26 7.72
CA VAL A 211 9.09 6.47 6.89
C VAL A 211 7.64 6.71 6.46
N ILE A 212 7.25 7.99 6.39
CA ILE A 212 5.99 8.44 5.82
C ILE A 212 6.23 9.13 4.48
N ILE A 213 5.48 8.74 3.45
CA ILE A 213 5.53 9.34 2.12
C ILE A 213 4.18 9.98 1.81
N PRO A 214 4.07 11.33 1.83
CA PRO A 214 2.87 12.02 1.36
C PRO A 214 2.86 12.09 -0.18
N ARG A 215 1.72 11.76 -0.81
CA ARG A 215 1.47 11.90 -2.25
C ARG A 215 0.17 12.65 -2.50
N GLY A 216 0.27 13.98 -2.62
CA GLY A 216 -0.87 14.85 -2.86
C GLY A 216 -0.46 16.29 -3.15
N GLY A 217 -1.43 17.20 -3.04
CA GLY A 217 -1.19 18.63 -3.17
C GLY A 217 -0.35 19.21 -2.03
N LYS A 218 0.04 20.47 -2.21
CA LYS A 218 0.88 21.21 -1.24
C LYS A 218 0.29 21.20 0.18
N SER A 219 -1.03 21.34 0.31
CA SER A 219 -1.73 21.34 1.59
C SER A 219 -1.62 20.02 2.36
N LEU A 220 -1.63 18.87 1.66
CA LEU A 220 -1.41 17.57 2.30
C LEU A 220 0.03 17.46 2.80
N ILE A 221 0.98 17.88 1.97
CA ILE A 221 2.41 17.83 2.30
C ILE A 221 2.69 18.73 3.51
N GLU A 222 2.19 19.97 3.51
CA GLU A 222 2.36 20.91 4.62
C GLU A 222 1.75 20.37 5.93
N ARG A 223 0.63 19.66 5.87
CA ARG A 223 0.00 19.04 7.05
C ARG A 223 0.80 17.86 7.63
N ILE A 224 1.58 17.17 6.81
CA ILE A 224 2.34 15.97 7.21
C ILE A 224 3.78 16.32 7.59
N ALA A 225 4.37 17.31 6.91
CA ALA A 225 5.75 17.72 7.11
C ALA A 225 5.92 18.81 8.19
N GLY A 226 4.84 19.50 8.56
CA GLY A 226 4.81 20.48 9.65
C GLY A 226 4.42 19.86 10.98
#